data_AF-A0A179B2W9-F1
#
_entry.id   AF-A0A179B2W9-F1
#
_cell.length_a   1.000
_cell.length_b   1.000
_cell.length_c   1.000
_cell.angle_alpha   90.00
_cell.angle_beta   90.00
_cell.angle_gamma   90.00
#
_symmetry.space_group_name_H-M   'P 1'
#
loop_
_entity.id
_entity.type
_entity.pdbx_description
1 polymer ?
#
loop_
_entity_poly.entity_id
_entity_poly.type
_entity_poly.pdbx_seq_one_letter_code
_entity_poly.pdbx_strand_id
1 'polypeptide(L)'
;MSDKSTGYSREVVVTDDGGLHVRPAAQLAQLVKTLGGNVFIDGVSADSATELMAAGFREGQKVTVSSPNPDKREAVDAIADRIAGGLANARWE
;
A
#
# COMPACT_ATOMS: atom_id res chain seq x y z
N MET A 1 17.07 -20.74 -19.30
CA MET A 1 16.14 -19.62 -19.57
C MET A 1 15.76 -19.04 -18.22
N SER A 2 16.29 -17.87 -17.87
CA SER A 2 15.99 -17.24 -16.57
C SER A 2 14.56 -16.72 -16.61
N ASP A 3 13.68 -17.38 -15.87
CA ASP A 3 12.29 -16.99 -15.69
C ASP A 3 12.27 -15.56 -15.14
N LYS A 4 11.79 -14.61 -15.96
CA LYS A 4 11.50 -13.27 -15.47
C LYS A 4 10.20 -13.39 -14.67
N SER A 5 10.33 -13.68 -13.38
CA SER A 5 9.26 -13.43 -12.42
C SER A 5 9.05 -11.91 -12.36
N THR A 6 8.36 -11.36 -13.35
CA THR A 6 7.91 -9.97 -13.33
C THR A 6 6.96 -9.85 -12.17
N GLY A 7 7.31 -9.02 -11.18
CA GLY A 7 6.47 -8.74 -10.02
C GLY A 7 5.06 -8.32 -10.39
N TYR A 8 4.20 -8.20 -9.38
CA TYR A 8 2.81 -7.80 -9.57
C TYR A 8 2.59 -6.33 -9.16
N SER A 9 1.74 -5.62 -9.91
CA SER A 9 1.34 -4.25 -9.59
C SER A 9 -0.13 -3.98 -9.89
N ARG A 10 -0.70 -3.01 -9.17
CA ARG A 10 -2.08 -2.56 -9.32
C ARG A 10 -2.17 -1.06 -9.04
N GLU A 11 -2.85 -0.32 -9.92
CA GLU A 11 -3.17 1.09 -9.70
C GLU A 11 -4.40 1.25 -8.80
N VAL A 12 -4.38 2.25 -7.92
CA VAL A 12 -5.49 2.60 -7.03
C VAL A 12 -5.53 4.09 -6.77
N VAL A 13 -6.70 4.61 -6.40
CA VAL A 13 -6.88 6.01 -5.95
C VAL A 13 -6.95 6.04 -4.42
N VAL A 14 -6.19 6.94 -3.81
CA VAL A 14 -6.25 7.20 -2.36
C VAL A 14 -7.58 7.88 -2.03
N THR A 15 -8.39 7.28 -1.15
CA THR A 15 -9.74 7.79 -0.83
C THR A 15 -9.88 8.38 0.57
N ASP A 16 -8.87 8.26 1.43
CA ASP A 16 -8.90 8.94 2.73
C ASP A 16 -8.77 10.45 2.52
N ASP A 17 -9.72 11.24 3.05
CA ASP A 17 -9.77 12.72 2.93
C ASP A 17 -8.46 13.40 3.40
N GLY A 18 -7.79 12.81 4.38
CA GLY A 18 -6.50 13.29 4.90
C GLY A 18 -5.27 12.77 4.14
N GLY A 19 -5.45 11.92 3.12
CA GLY A 19 -4.40 11.16 2.47
C GLY A 19 -3.77 10.09 3.37
N LEU A 20 -2.57 9.61 3.01
CA LEU A 20 -1.81 8.66 3.84
C LEU A 20 -1.02 9.37 4.95
N HIS A 21 -1.73 10.16 5.78
CA HIS A 21 -1.17 10.80 6.97
C HIS A 21 -0.91 9.78 8.11
N VAL A 22 -0.50 10.27 9.28
CA VAL A 22 -0.04 9.44 10.42
C VAL A 22 -0.84 8.17 10.70
N ARG A 23 -2.17 8.28 10.81
CA ARG A 23 -3.03 7.16 11.21
C ARG A 23 -3.21 6.13 10.06
N PRO A 24 -3.66 6.52 8.85
CA PRO A 24 -3.68 5.63 7.68
C PRO A 24 -2.33 4.99 7.39
N ALA A 25 -1.23 5.76 7.42
CA ALA A 25 0.11 5.24 7.16
C ALA A 25 0.53 4.18 8.18
N ALA A 26 0.26 4.39 9.46
CA ALA A 26 0.57 3.40 10.51
C ALA A 26 -0.25 2.11 10.34
N GLN A 27 -1.55 2.22 10.05
CA GLN A 27 -2.42 1.07 9.82
C GLN A 27 -1.99 0.26 8.59
N LEU A 28 -1.66 0.96 7.50
CA LEU A 28 -1.20 0.33 6.26
C LEU A 28 0.14 -0.38 6.47
N ALA A 29 1.10 0.29 7.11
CA ALA A 29 2.39 -0.29 7.45
C ALA A 29 2.27 -1.55 8.32
N GLN A 30 1.36 -1.54 9.29
CA GLN A 30 1.10 -2.72 10.09
C GLN A 30 0.50 -3.87 9.26
N LEU A 31 -0.48 -3.58 8.39
CA LEU A 31 -1.06 -4.58 7.51
C LEU A 31 0.00 -5.21 6.57
N VAL A 32 0.83 -4.38 5.94
CA VAL A 32 1.93 -4.87 5.07
C VAL A 32 2.87 -5.79 5.83
N LYS A 33 3.23 -5.47 7.08
CA LYS A 33 4.05 -6.34 7.94
C LYS A 33 3.37 -7.67 8.23
N THR A 34 2.07 -7.67 8.53
CA THR A 34 1.32 -8.92 8.76
C THR A 34 1.23 -9.80 7.51
N LEU A 35 1.26 -9.20 6.32
CA LEU A 35 1.27 -9.89 5.03
C LEU A 35 2.70 -10.27 4.58
N GLY A 36 3.70 -10.09 5.45
CA GLY A 36 5.08 -10.48 5.23
C GLY A 36 5.89 -9.53 4.35
N GLY A 37 5.54 -8.25 4.31
CA GLY A 37 6.37 -7.19 3.72
C GLY A 37 6.51 -7.20 2.20
N ASN A 38 7.49 -6.45 1.71
CA ASN A 38 7.88 -6.37 0.29
C ASN A 38 6.77 -5.84 -0.64
N VAL A 39 5.96 -4.91 -0.14
CA VAL A 39 4.97 -4.16 -0.91
C VAL A 39 5.38 -2.70 -0.94
N PHE A 40 5.22 -2.05 -2.09
CA PHE A 40 5.61 -0.66 -2.34
C PHE A 40 4.44 0.14 -2.89
N ILE A 41 4.38 1.43 -2.58
CA ILE A 41 3.42 2.40 -3.14
C ILE A 41 4.23 3.48 -3.85
N ASP A 42 4.11 3.57 -5.17
CA ASP A 42 4.95 4.43 -6.03
C ASP A 42 6.46 4.29 -5.73
N GLY A 43 6.90 3.06 -5.41
CA GLY A 43 8.29 2.73 -5.07
C GLY A 43 8.69 3.01 -3.62
N VAL A 44 7.82 3.58 -2.79
CA VAL A 44 8.03 3.81 -1.35
C VAL A 44 7.68 2.55 -0.57
N SER A 45 8.48 2.17 0.44
CA SER A 45 8.20 0.96 1.22
C SER A 45 6.90 1.10 1.99
N ALA A 46 5.95 0.19 1.74
CA ALA A 46 4.64 0.26 2.36
C ALA A 46 4.61 -0.27 3.80
N ASP A 47 5.68 -0.92 4.28
CA ASP A 47 5.86 -1.34 5.68
C ASP A 47 6.42 -0.23 6.60
N SER A 48 6.76 0.93 6.02
CA SER A 48 7.36 2.06 6.71
C SER A 48 6.37 3.22 6.78
N ALA A 49 5.67 3.35 7.91
CA ALA A 49 4.73 4.46 8.13
C ALA A 49 5.42 5.81 7.94
N THR A 50 6.67 5.94 8.38
CA THR A 50 7.47 7.16 8.24
C THR A 50 7.71 7.52 6.78
N GLU A 51 8.07 6.54 5.95
CA GLU A 51 8.30 6.79 4.51
C GLU A 51 7.00 7.15 3.79
N LEU A 52 5.89 6.46 4.10
CA LEU A 52 4.58 6.79 3.53
C LEU A 52 4.14 8.22 3.89
N MET A 53 4.34 8.62 5.15
CA MET A 53 4.06 9.99 5.59
C MET A 53 4.95 11.01 4.88
N ALA A 54 6.24 10.71 4.72
CA ALA A 54 7.19 11.59 4.04
C ALA A 54 6.88 11.74 2.54
N ALA A 55 6.36 10.69 1.91
CA ALA A 55 5.92 10.72 0.51
C ALA A 55 4.68 11.60 0.27
N GLY A 56 3.85 11.79 1.31
CA GLY A 56 2.79 12.80 1.29
C GLY A 56 1.64 12.50 0.32
N PHE A 57 1.27 11.23 0.16
CA PHE A 57 0.15 10.81 -0.69
C PHE A 57 -1.17 11.47 -0.27
N ARG A 58 -1.92 12.01 -1.24
CA ARG A 58 -3.12 12.83 -1.01
C ARG A 58 -4.39 12.14 -1.50
N GLU A 59 -5.54 12.53 -0.95
CA GLU A 59 -6.84 12.14 -1.48
C GLU A 59 -6.94 12.41 -2.99
N GLY A 60 -7.54 11.49 -3.75
CA GLY A 60 -7.70 11.59 -5.19
C GLY A 60 -6.42 11.29 -5.99
N GLN A 61 -5.26 11.13 -5.33
CA GLN A 61 -4.03 10.74 -6.00
C GLN A 61 -4.13 9.29 -6.47
N LYS A 62 -3.82 9.06 -7.76
CA LYS A 62 -3.59 7.72 -8.28
C LYS A 62 -2.17 7.28 -7.93
N VAL A 63 -2.04 6.11 -7.32
CA VAL A 63 -0.79 5.49 -6.91
C VAL A 63 -0.72 4.05 -7.42
N THR A 64 0.49 3.51 -7.55
CA THR A 64 0.75 2.13 -7.92
C THR A 64 1.20 1.33 -6.72
N VAL A 65 0.40 0.34 -6.31
CA VAL A 65 0.82 -0.67 -5.34
C VAL A 65 1.54 -1.78 -6.08
N SER A 66 2.71 -2.22 -5.60
CA SER A 66 3.51 -3.22 -6.30
C SER A 66 4.35 -4.09 -5.38
N SER A 67 4.75 -5.26 -5.89
CA SER A 67 5.78 -6.10 -5.29
C SER A 67 6.62 -6.73 -6.39
N PRO A 68 7.96 -6.76 -6.28
CA PRO A 68 8.82 -7.51 -7.20
C PRO A 68 8.66 -9.03 -7.03
N ASN A 69 8.07 -9.50 -5.91
CA ASN A 69 7.80 -10.91 -5.69
C ASN A 69 6.41 -11.28 -6.22
N PRO A 70 6.29 -12.19 -7.21
CA PRO A 70 4.99 -12.61 -7.75
C PRO A 70 4.09 -13.29 -6.70
N ASP A 71 4.66 -13.92 -5.67
CA ASP A 71 3.91 -14.58 -4.59
C ASP A 71 3.17 -13.57 -3.70
N LYS A 72 3.50 -12.28 -3.81
CA LYS A 72 2.87 -11.19 -3.05
C LYS A 72 1.65 -10.59 -3.74
N ARG A 73 1.11 -11.24 -4.78
CA ARG A 73 -0.10 -10.78 -5.48
C ARG A 73 -1.26 -10.48 -4.52
N GLU A 74 -1.58 -11.40 -3.62
CA GLU A 74 -2.65 -11.23 -2.63
C GLU A 74 -2.39 -10.05 -1.68
N ALA A 75 -1.12 -9.83 -1.30
CA ALA A 75 -0.75 -8.71 -0.46
C ALA A 75 -0.92 -7.37 -1.20
N VAL A 76 -0.47 -7.28 -2.46
CA VAL A 76 -0.67 -6.10 -3.30
C VAL A 76 -2.16 -5.80 -3.48
N ASP A 77 -2.97 -6.83 -3.74
CA ASP A 77 -4.42 -6.67 -3.90
C ASP A 77 -5.08 -6.17 -2.61
N ALA A 78 -4.76 -6.78 -1.46
CA ALA A 78 -5.30 -6.37 -0.16
C ALA A 78 -4.91 -4.94 0.23
N ILE A 79 -3.67 -4.54 -0.05
CA ILE A 79 -3.18 -3.18 0.20
C ILE A 79 -3.86 -2.17 -0.72
N ALA A 80 -4.00 -2.48 -2.00
CA ALA A 80 -4.72 -1.63 -2.93
C ALA A 80 -6.21 -1.50 -2.55
N ASP A 81 -6.88 -2.59 -2.21
CA ASP A 81 -8.28 -2.54 -1.73
C ASP A 81 -8.41 -1.70 -0.46
N ARG A 82 -7.41 -1.79 0.43
CA ARG A 82 -7.40 -0.99 1.66
C ARG A 82 -7.22 0.51 1.39
N ILE A 83 -6.41 0.88 0.39
CA ILE A 83 -6.25 2.28 -0.04
C ILE A 83 -7.53 2.80 -0.71
N ALA A 84 -8.19 1.98 -1.54
CA ALA A 84 -9.43 2.33 -2.23
C ALA A 84 -10.65 2.44 -1.29
N GLY A 85 -10.64 1.67 -0.19
CA GLY A 85 -11.73 1.63 0.79
C GLY A 85 -11.58 2.64 1.93
N GLY A 86 -10.43 3.32 2.03
CA GLY A 86 -10.08 4.20 3.13
C GLY A 86 -9.67 3.45 4.41
N LEU A 87 -8.64 3.97 5.08
CA LEU A 87 -8.11 3.45 6.34
C LEU A 87 -8.62 4.21 7.56
N ALA A 88 -8.92 5.51 7.41
CA ALA A 88 -9.32 6.39 8.50
C ALA A 88 -10.73 6.05 9.04
N ASN A 89 -11.60 5.59 8.15
CA ASN A 89 -13.01 5.27 8.41
C ASN A 89 -13.25 3.83 8.85
N ALA A 90 -12.23 2.96 8.78
CA ALA A 90 -12.33 1.62 9.32
C ALA A 90 -12.45 1.73 10.84
N ARG A 91 -13.67 1.56 11.36
CA ARG A 91 -13.94 1.33 12.78
C ARG A 91 -13.40 -0.06 13.07
N TRP A 92 -12.31 -0.16 13.82
CA TRP A 92 -11.84 -1.42 14.37
C TRP A 92 -12.75 -1.71 15.56
N GLU A 93 -13.64 -2.68 15.39
CA GLU A 93 -14.35 -3.31 16.51
C GLU A 93 -13.46 -4.36 17.17
#